data_AF-A0A7X3YCX9-F1
#
_entry.id   AF-A0A7X3YCX9-F1
#
_cell.length_a   1.000
_cell.length_b   1.000
_cell.length_c   1.000
_cell.angle_alpha   90.00
_cell.angle_beta   90.00
_cell.angle_gamma   90.00
#
_symmetry.space_group_name_H-M   'P 1'
#
loop_
_entity.id
_entity.type
_entity.pdbx_description
1 polymer ?
#
loop_
_entity_poly.entity_id
_entity_poly.type
_entity_poly.pdbx_seq_one_letter_code
_entity_poly.pdbx_strand_id
1 'polypeptide(L)'
;MAQVLLSRILERKESISADRIPDLFAVLGDGMDEFARQIPQLPGSPPTLYGDAIEIFRLIQNLKAPKRMEMLTELFANASSLSWLNRIVKDAIVGRGFAGFRVESNEQRLLTEEEFERIRVLFLERLGRADAADLKEIPYFLSLMYGWHWAGGGKEARAWVSREASDSARFADLLRRMMSKKSMSYGNGTKDDYYLARQTLKVFFGSVESVEMRLDDMRHKESLSEELRMEARRLLSSIERESQE
;
A
#
# COMPACT_ATOMS: atom_id res chain seq x y z
N MET A 1 -12.56 -2.19 -17.61
CA MET A 1 -13.59 -1.12 -17.53
C MET A 1 -13.17 0.03 -16.62
N ALA A 2 -12.72 -0.24 -15.39
CA ALA A 2 -12.28 0.81 -14.44
C ALA A 2 -11.18 1.75 -14.99
N GLN A 3 -10.14 1.19 -15.63
CA GLN A 3 -9.08 2.01 -16.24
C GLN A 3 -9.61 2.96 -17.32
N VAL A 4 -10.49 2.49 -18.20
CA VAL A 4 -11.11 3.32 -19.25
C VAL A 4 -11.94 4.46 -18.64
N LEU A 5 -12.62 4.20 -17.51
CA LEU A 5 -13.35 5.25 -16.78
C LEU A 5 -12.40 6.32 -16.25
N LEU A 6 -11.30 5.94 -15.58
CA LEU A 6 -10.31 6.91 -15.08
C LEU A 6 -9.67 7.71 -16.21
N SER A 7 -9.28 7.05 -17.31
CA SER A 7 -8.72 7.75 -18.47
C SER A 7 -9.70 8.76 -19.07
N ARG A 8 -11.00 8.42 -19.16
CA ARG A 8 -12.03 9.37 -19.62
C ARG A 8 -12.25 10.55 -18.67
N ILE A 9 -12.13 10.32 -17.36
CA ILE A 9 -12.19 11.39 -16.36
C ILE A 9 -10.99 12.33 -16.57
N LEU A 10 -9.79 11.77 -16.77
CA LEU A 10 -8.57 12.54 -17.02
C LEU A 10 -8.64 13.35 -18.31
N GLU A 11 -9.13 12.76 -19.40
CA GLU A 11 -9.35 13.47 -20.68
C GLU A 11 -10.27 14.68 -20.53
N ARG A 12 -11.17 14.65 -19.54
CA ARG A 12 -12.17 15.69 -19.29
C ARG A 12 -11.86 16.55 -18.07
N LYS A 13 -10.70 16.39 -17.44
CA LYS A 13 -10.38 17.00 -16.14
C LYS A 13 -10.57 18.52 -16.11
N GLU A 14 -10.24 19.21 -17.19
CA GLU A 14 -10.38 20.67 -17.33
C GLU A 14 -11.84 21.14 -17.40
N SER A 15 -12.77 20.24 -17.74
CA SER A 15 -14.21 20.52 -17.80
C SER A 15 -14.95 20.16 -16.50
N ILE A 16 -14.27 19.56 -15.52
CA ILE A 16 -14.87 19.18 -14.25
C ILE A 16 -14.95 20.42 -13.35
N SER A 17 -16.17 20.88 -13.12
CA SER A 17 -16.41 22.02 -12.25
C SER A 17 -16.11 21.68 -10.78
N ALA A 18 -15.64 22.68 -10.03
CA ALA A 18 -15.21 22.55 -8.64
C ALA A 18 -16.31 22.07 -7.68
N ASP A 19 -17.59 22.25 -8.03
CA ASP A 19 -18.73 21.73 -7.28
C ASP A 19 -18.87 20.20 -7.38
N ARG A 20 -18.35 19.56 -8.44
CA ARG A 20 -18.46 18.11 -8.70
C ARG A 20 -17.31 17.27 -8.16
N ILE A 21 -16.23 17.92 -7.75
CA ILE A 21 -15.03 17.24 -7.25
C ILE A 21 -15.32 16.41 -6.00
N PRO A 22 -16.08 16.89 -4.99
CA PRO A 22 -16.41 16.08 -3.82
C PRO A 22 -17.15 14.78 -4.17
N ASP A 23 -18.16 14.85 -5.03
CA ASP A 23 -18.93 13.67 -5.47
C ASP A 23 -18.04 12.66 -6.20
N LEU A 24 -17.16 13.16 -7.08
CA LEU A 24 -16.19 12.32 -7.78
C LEU A 24 -15.25 11.61 -6.81
N PHE A 25 -14.73 12.33 -5.81
CA PHE A 25 -13.79 11.77 -4.84
C PHE A 25 -14.48 10.78 -3.91
N ALA A 26 -15.75 10.98 -3.56
CA ALA A 26 -16.54 10.01 -2.81
C ALA A 26 -16.69 8.69 -3.60
N VAL A 27 -17.08 8.76 -4.87
CA VAL A 27 -17.24 7.58 -5.73
C VAL A 27 -15.92 6.82 -5.90
N LEU A 28 -14.81 7.54 -6.13
CA LEU A 28 -13.49 6.91 -6.19
C LEU A 28 -13.09 6.33 -4.82
N GLY A 29 -13.39 7.06 -3.74
CA GLY A 29 -13.17 6.66 -2.36
C GLY A 29 -13.82 5.32 -2.02
N ASP A 30 -14.99 5.03 -2.58
CA ASP A 30 -15.69 3.78 -2.31
C ASP A 30 -15.35 2.65 -3.28
N GLY A 31 -15.02 2.98 -4.54
CA GLY A 31 -14.84 1.99 -5.60
C GLY A 31 -13.40 1.54 -5.88
N MET A 32 -12.40 2.33 -5.49
CA MET A 32 -11.03 2.14 -5.99
C MET A 32 -10.38 0.82 -5.58
N ASP A 33 -10.59 0.34 -4.35
CA ASP A 33 -10.07 -0.97 -3.93
C ASP A 33 -10.72 -2.10 -4.72
N GLU A 34 -12.03 -2.00 -5.01
CA GLU A 34 -12.75 -2.99 -5.80
C GLU A 34 -12.28 -3.00 -7.26
N PHE A 35 -12.07 -1.82 -7.84
CA PHE A 35 -11.49 -1.71 -9.18
C PHE A 35 -10.08 -2.30 -9.24
N ALA A 36 -9.27 -2.09 -8.20
CA ALA A 36 -7.92 -2.64 -8.14
C ALA A 36 -7.89 -4.17 -8.06
N ARG A 37 -8.89 -4.79 -7.41
CA ARG A 37 -9.02 -6.26 -7.39
C ARG A 37 -9.34 -6.86 -8.76
N GLN A 38 -10.09 -6.13 -9.59
CA GLN A 38 -10.53 -6.59 -10.90
C GLN A 38 -9.48 -6.44 -12.02
N ILE A 39 -8.40 -5.69 -11.77
CA ILE A 39 -7.33 -5.51 -12.74
C ILE A 39 -6.36 -6.68 -12.62
N PRO A 40 -6.16 -7.49 -13.68
CA PRO A 40 -5.09 -8.47 -13.71
C PRO A 40 -3.79 -7.75 -13.37
N GLN A 41 -3.12 -8.22 -12.33
CA GLN A 41 -1.92 -7.58 -11.79
C GLN A 41 -0.85 -7.49 -12.87
N LEU A 42 -0.75 -6.34 -13.55
CA LEU A 42 0.31 -6.12 -14.52
C LEU A 42 1.64 -6.07 -13.75
N PRO A 43 2.68 -6.76 -14.23
CA PRO A 43 3.90 -6.90 -13.46
C PRO A 43 4.67 -5.60 -13.24
N GLY A 44 5.17 -5.39 -12.03
CA GLY A 44 6.22 -4.41 -11.71
C GLY A 44 5.84 -2.92 -11.73
N SER A 45 4.58 -2.57 -12.03
CA SER A 45 4.08 -1.20 -11.93
C SER A 45 2.93 -1.14 -10.92
N PRO A 46 2.78 -0.06 -10.11
CA PRO A 46 1.45 0.22 -9.58
C PRO A 46 0.51 0.21 -10.79
N PRO A 47 -0.66 -0.46 -10.73
CA PRO A 47 -1.53 -0.48 -11.88
C PRO A 47 -1.72 0.95 -12.33
N THR A 48 -1.67 1.17 -13.64
CA THR A 48 -1.94 2.45 -14.30
C THR A 48 -3.13 3.18 -13.69
N LEU A 49 -4.11 2.43 -13.18
CA LEU A 49 -5.22 2.88 -12.34
C LEU A 49 -4.80 3.87 -11.23
N TYR A 50 -3.72 3.63 -10.48
CA TYR A 50 -3.29 4.54 -9.40
C TYR A 50 -2.51 5.76 -9.89
N GLY A 51 -1.76 5.64 -10.99
CA GLY A 51 -1.18 6.81 -11.64
C GLY A 51 -2.29 7.77 -12.05
N ASP A 52 -3.29 7.23 -12.74
CA ASP A 52 -4.46 7.98 -13.17
C ASP A 52 -5.25 8.53 -11.97
N ALA A 53 -5.44 7.76 -10.91
CA ALA A 53 -6.16 8.21 -9.73
C ALA A 53 -5.43 9.33 -8.96
N ILE A 54 -4.09 9.37 -8.99
CA ILE A 54 -3.32 10.48 -8.41
C ILE A 54 -3.43 11.72 -9.29
N GLU A 55 -3.41 11.58 -10.61
CA GLU A 55 -3.67 12.68 -11.53
C GLU A 55 -5.09 13.25 -11.35
N ILE A 56 -6.10 12.39 -11.13
CA ILE A 56 -7.47 12.83 -10.81
C ILE A 56 -7.49 13.54 -9.45
N PHE A 57 -6.76 13.04 -8.46
CA PHE A 57 -6.68 13.69 -7.15
C PHE A 57 -6.14 15.12 -7.23
N ARG A 58 -5.33 15.47 -8.24
CA ARG A 58 -4.87 16.86 -8.47
C ARG A 58 -5.99 17.86 -8.73
N LEU A 59 -7.19 17.41 -9.12
CA LEU A 59 -8.36 18.27 -9.21
C LEU A 59 -8.66 18.99 -7.89
N ILE A 60 -8.19 18.48 -6.75
CA ILE A 60 -8.29 19.16 -5.46
C ILE A 60 -7.77 20.61 -5.49
N GLN A 61 -6.82 20.93 -6.38
CA GLN A 61 -6.28 22.28 -6.54
C GLN A 61 -7.32 23.29 -7.05
N ASN A 62 -8.42 22.82 -7.65
CA ASN A 62 -9.53 23.65 -8.11
C ASN A 62 -10.48 24.05 -6.95
N LEU A 63 -10.30 23.49 -5.75
CA LEU A 63 -11.08 23.83 -4.57
C LEU A 63 -10.42 24.93 -3.74
N LYS A 64 -11.24 25.85 -3.22
CA LYS A 64 -10.79 26.88 -2.26
C LYS A 64 -10.57 26.28 -0.87
N ALA A 65 -9.65 26.87 -0.10
CA ALA A 65 -9.11 26.32 1.15
C ALA A 65 -10.15 25.75 2.16
N PRO A 66 -11.26 26.42 2.53
CA PRO A 66 -12.18 25.83 3.51
C PRO A 66 -12.85 24.55 2.98
N LYS A 67 -13.36 24.60 1.75
CA LYS A 67 -14.04 23.46 1.10
C LYS A 67 -13.06 22.32 0.81
N ARG A 68 -11.81 22.66 0.49
CA ARG A 68 -10.73 21.71 0.23
C ARG A 68 -10.39 20.90 1.48
N MET A 69 -10.20 21.56 2.62
CA MET A 69 -9.91 20.90 3.90
C MET A 69 -11.08 20.05 4.39
N GLU A 70 -12.31 20.55 4.26
CA GLU A 70 -13.53 19.82 4.60
C GLU A 70 -13.63 18.52 3.79
N MET A 71 -13.46 18.61 2.46
CA MET A 71 -13.50 17.46 1.58
C MET A 71 -12.39 16.44 1.90
N LEU A 72 -11.16 16.89 2.16
CA LEU A 72 -10.05 16.01 2.56
C LEU A 72 -10.36 15.27 3.86
N THR A 73 -10.91 15.97 4.84
CA THR A 73 -11.27 15.40 6.13
C THR A 73 -12.35 14.33 5.95
N GLU A 74 -13.40 14.63 5.18
CA GLU A 74 -14.48 13.70 4.89
C GLU A 74 -14.00 12.46 4.13
N LEU A 75 -13.21 12.67 3.07
CA LEU A 75 -12.66 11.59 2.27
C LEU A 75 -11.79 10.65 3.11
N PHE A 76 -10.88 11.20 3.91
CA PHE A 76 -9.98 10.37 4.72
C PHE A 76 -10.69 9.72 5.90
N ALA A 77 -11.75 10.32 6.45
CA ALA A 77 -12.55 9.73 7.51
C ALA A 77 -13.38 8.54 7.01
N ASN A 78 -14.01 8.66 5.85
CA ASN A 78 -15.14 7.79 5.48
C ASN A 78 -14.91 6.91 4.24
N ALA A 79 -14.00 7.27 3.33
CA ALA A 79 -13.82 6.50 2.09
C ALA A 79 -13.35 5.07 2.33
N SER A 80 -13.95 4.09 1.66
CA SER A 80 -13.65 2.67 1.86
C SER A 80 -12.27 2.23 1.35
N SER A 81 -11.74 2.91 0.32
CA SER A 81 -10.52 2.54 -0.41
C SER A 81 -9.24 2.97 0.31
N LEU A 82 -8.82 2.17 1.29
CA LEU A 82 -7.58 2.43 2.02
C LEU A 82 -6.33 2.32 1.14
N SER A 83 -6.33 1.50 0.09
CA SER A 83 -5.17 1.40 -0.81
C SER A 83 -4.95 2.67 -1.64
N TRP A 84 -6.04 3.33 -2.07
CA TRP A 84 -5.96 4.61 -2.78
C TRP A 84 -5.57 5.75 -1.84
N LEU A 85 -6.18 5.84 -0.66
CA LEU A 85 -5.79 6.83 0.36
C LEU A 85 -4.31 6.69 0.76
N ASN A 86 -3.85 5.44 0.93
CA ASN A 86 -2.45 5.13 1.17
C ASN A 86 -1.54 5.66 0.06
N ARG A 87 -1.95 5.54 -1.20
CA ARG A 87 -1.17 6.07 -2.33
C ARG A 87 -1.04 7.59 -2.24
N ILE A 88 -2.12 8.30 -1.94
CA ILE A 88 -2.11 9.76 -1.76
C ILE A 88 -1.16 10.16 -0.62
N VAL A 89 -1.26 9.50 0.53
CA VAL A 89 -0.39 9.77 1.69
C VAL A 89 1.07 9.50 1.36
N LYS A 90 1.38 8.39 0.69
CA LYS A 90 2.76 8.05 0.30
C LYS A 90 3.32 9.06 -0.70
N ASP A 91 2.56 9.46 -1.71
CA ASP A 91 3.01 10.46 -2.67
C ASP A 91 3.25 11.82 -1.98
N ALA A 92 2.43 12.20 -1.00
CA ALA A 92 2.64 13.41 -0.20
C ALA A 92 3.88 13.34 0.71
N ILE A 93 4.15 12.18 1.33
CA ILE A 93 5.37 11.90 2.13
C ILE A 93 6.61 11.99 1.24
N VAL A 94 6.59 11.33 0.08
CA VAL A 94 7.70 11.32 -0.87
C VAL A 94 7.97 12.74 -1.35
N GLY A 95 6.95 13.48 -1.79
CA GLY A 95 7.13 14.87 -2.24
C GLY A 95 7.71 15.81 -1.18
N ARG A 96 7.63 15.44 0.10
CA ARG A 96 8.25 16.18 1.22
C ARG A 96 9.67 15.74 1.56
N GLY A 97 10.21 14.73 0.89
CA GLY A 97 11.56 14.22 1.12
C GLY A 97 11.70 13.28 2.32
N PHE A 98 10.59 12.84 2.93
CA PHE A 98 10.62 11.90 4.04
C PHE A 98 10.96 10.46 3.60
N ALA A 99 10.74 10.14 2.32
CA ALA A 99 11.11 8.86 1.72
C ALA A 99 11.49 9.04 0.24
N GLY A 100 12.59 8.43 -0.20
CA GLY A 100 13.08 8.53 -1.58
C GLY A 100 13.91 9.80 -1.87
N PHE A 101 14.33 9.95 -3.13
CA PHE A 101 15.27 11.02 -3.57
C PHE A 101 14.58 12.24 -4.21
N ARG A 102 13.24 12.34 -4.13
CA ARG A 102 12.48 13.41 -4.78
C ARG A 102 11.96 14.38 -3.72
N VAL A 103 12.50 15.58 -3.66
CA VAL A 103 11.95 16.67 -2.83
C VAL A 103 11.26 17.65 -3.76
N GLU A 104 9.95 17.81 -3.62
CA GLU A 104 9.15 18.78 -4.38
C GLU A 104 9.21 20.15 -3.70
N SER A 105 9.28 21.21 -4.52
CA SER A 105 9.13 22.57 -4.01
C SER A 105 7.73 22.77 -3.41
N ASN A 106 7.55 23.75 -2.52
CA ASN A 106 6.26 24.01 -1.90
C ASN A 106 5.13 24.24 -2.94
N GLU A 107 5.47 24.80 -4.10
CA GLU A 107 4.55 25.05 -5.22
C GLU A 107 4.17 23.78 -5.99
N GLN A 108 5.00 22.74 -5.93
CA GLN A 108 4.76 21.45 -6.57
C GLN A 108 4.00 20.49 -5.65
N ARG A 109 3.93 20.78 -4.35
CA ARG A 109 3.26 19.92 -3.37
C ARG A 109 1.76 19.89 -3.60
N LEU A 110 1.24 18.66 -3.65
CA LEU A 110 -0.18 18.40 -3.83
C LEU A 110 -1.03 18.88 -2.65
N LEU A 111 -0.47 18.90 -1.45
CA LEU A 111 -1.14 19.27 -0.20
C LEU A 111 -0.31 20.30 0.56
N THR A 112 -0.99 21.25 1.21
CA THR A 112 -0.36 22.12 2.20
C THR A 112 0.11 21.29 3.39
N GLU A 113 0.94 21.88 4.27
CA GLU A 113 1.38 21.18 5.47
C GLU A 113 0.23 20.84 6.42
N GLU A 114 -0.68 21.79 6.61
CA GLU A 114 -1.87 21.60 7.44
C GLU A 114 -2.77 20.47 6.88
N GLU A 115 -2.99 20.46 5.56
CA GLU A 115 -3.78 19.42 4.90
C GLU A 115 -3.14 18.04 5.04
N PHE A 116 -1.83 17.95 4.80
CA PHE A 116 -1.09 16.71 4.93
C PHE A 116 -1.16 16.17 6.36
N GLU A 117 -0.88 17.00 7.36
CA GLU A 117 -0.93 16.58 8.76
C GLU A 117 -2.33 16.13 9.17
N ARG A 118 -3.38 16.83 8.70
CA ARG A 118 -4.77 16.45 8.97
C ARG A 118 -5.10 15.07 8.42
N ILE A 119 -4.81 14.82 7.14
CA ILE A 119 -5.12 13.52 6.54
C ILE A 119 -4.23 12.41 7.08
N ARG A 120 -2.99 12.72 7.46
CA ARG A 120 -2.03 11.77 8.03
C ARG A 120 -2.56 11.21 9.35
N VAL A 121 -3.05 12.07 10.24
CA VAL A 121 -3.65 11.67 11.52
C VAL A 121 -4.88 10.77 11.28
N LEU A 122 -5.80 11.19 10.41
CA LEU A 122 -7.01 10.40 10.10
C LEU A 122 -6.65 9.03 9.52
N PHE A 123 -5.69 8.99 8.59
CA PHE A 123 -5.22 7.75 7.98
C PHE A 123 -4.65 6.79 9.04
N LEU A 124 -3.79 7.27 9.94
CA LEU A 124 -3.22 6.46 11.02
C LEU A 124 -4.28 5.95 11.99
N GLU A 125 -5.24 6.80 12.39
CA GLU A 125 -6.35 6.39 13.25
C GLU A 125 -7.17 5.27 12.62
N ARG A 126 -7.46 5.37 11.32
CA ARG A 126 -8.20 4.34 10.59
C ARG A 126 -7.45 3.02 10.52
N LEU A 127 -6.15 3.04 10.21
CA LEU A 127 -5.34 1.83 10.22
C LEU A 127 -5.27 1.18 11.61
N GLY A 128 -5.20 2.00 12.66
CA GLY A 128 -5.19 1.50 14.05
C GLY A 128 -6.51 0.88 14.51
N ARG A 129 -7.64 1.25 13.90
CA ARG A 129 -9.00 0.76 14.23
C ARG A 129 -9.53 -0.32 13.29
N ALA A 130 -8.93 -0.48 12.11
CA ALA A 130 -9.40 -1.43 11.10
C ALA A 130 -9.25 -2.88 11.58
N ASP A 131 -10.19 -3.74 11.19
CA ASP A 131 -10.11 -5.17 11.47
C ASP A 131 -8.91 -5.80 10.76
N ALA A 132 -8.28 -6.78 11.39
CA ALA A 132 -7.09 -7.40 10.84
C ALA A 132 -7.39 -8.19 9.55
N ALA A 133 -8.55 -8.84 9.45
CA ALA A 133 -8.97 -9.54 8.24
C ALA A 133 -9.16 -8.55 7.10
N ASP A 134 -9.85 -7.44 7.34
CA ASP A 134 -10.08 -6.41 6.33
C ASP A 134 -8.77 -5.80 5.84
N LEU A 135 -7.85 -5.48 6.76
CA LEU A 135 -6.54 -4.92 6.40
C LEU A 135 -5.75 -5.85 5.47
N LYS A 136 -5.78 -7.16 5.74
CA LYS A 136 -5.06 -8.16 4.94
C LYS A 136 -5.61 -8.29 3.52
N GLU A 137 -6.89 -7.97 3.31
CA GLU A 137 -7.57 -8.03 2.01
C GLU A 137 -7.46 -6.72 1.20
N ILE A 138 -6.79 -5.69 1.75
CA ILE A 138 -6.52 -4.44 1.01
C ILE A 138 -5.54 -4.72 -0.13
N PRO A 139 -5.84 -4.26 -1.36
CA PRO A 139 -4.90 -4.32 -2.47
C PRO A 139 -3.55 -3.68 -2.11
N TYR A 140 -2.46 -4.32 -2.51
CA TYR A 140 -1.09 -3.84 -2.21
C TYR A 140 -0.81 -3.73 -0.71
N PHE A 141 -1.24 -4.73 0.07
CA PHE A 141 -1.02 -4.83 1.51
C PHE A 141 0.39 -4.40 1.97
N LEU A 142 1.46 -4.90 1.34
CA LEU A 142 2.83 -4.47 1.67
C LEU A 142 3.03 -2.95 1.51
N SER A 143 2.50 -2.36 0.44
CA SER A 143 2.54 -0.92 0.20
C SER A 143 1.79 -0.14 1.27
N LEU A 144 0.65 -0.66 1.75
CA LEU A 144 -0.12 -0.11 2.86
C LEU A 144 0.68 -0.12 4.16
N MET A 145 1.33 -1.25 4.48
CA MET A 145 2.17 -1.36 5.68
C MET A 145 3.32 -0.36 5.66
N TYR A 146 3.96 -0.16 4.50
CA TYR A 146 4.97 0.90 4.35
C TYR A 146 4.39 2.31 4.49
N GLY A 147 3.19 2.57 3.97
CA GLY A 147 2.55 3.87 4.18
C GLY A 147 2.19 4.13 5.63
N TRP A 148 1.72 3.12 6.36
CA TRP A 148 1.52 3.19 7.81
C TRP A 148 2.84 3.55 8.52
N HIS A 149 3.92 2.85 8.19
CA HIS A 149 5.23 3.08 8.76
C HIS A 149 5.75 4.50 8.46
N TRP A 150 5.71 4.93 7.19
CA TRP A 150 6.21 6.24 6.77
C TRP A 150 5.37 7.41 7.24
N ALA A 151 4.06 7.21 7.45
CA ALA A 151 3.18 8.22 8.02
C ALA A 151 3.44 8.50 9.51
N GLY A 152 4.37 7.78 10.14
CA GLY A 152 4.73 7.93 11.55
C GLY A 152 4.17 6.85 12.47
N GLY A 153 3.36 5.91 11.95
CA GLY A 153 2.76 4.82 12.73
C GLY A 153 3.64 3.56 12.79
N GLY A 154 4.97 3.71 12.74
CA GLY A 154 5.88 2.58 12.62
C GLY A 154 5.90 1.64 13.83
N LYS A 155 5.61 2.14 15.04
CA LYS A 155 5.52 1.30 16.25
C LYS A 155 4.22 0.48 16.24
N GLU A 156 3.12 1.12 15.88
CA GLU A 156 1.79 0.55 15.77
C GLU A 156 1.74 -0.52 14.68
N ALA A 157 2.33 -0.24 13.51
CA ALA A 157 2.46 -1.20 12.43
C ALA A 157 3.23 -2.46 12.86
N ARG A 158 4.35 -2.31 13.59
CA ARG A 158 5.11 -3.45 14.14
C ARG A 158 4.32 -4.22 15.20
N ALA A 159 3.62 -3.53 16.09
CA ALA A 159 2.78 -4.16 17.10
C ALA A 159 1.64 -4.97 16.45
N TRP A 160 1.03 -4.42 15.40
CA TRP A 160 0.03 -5.11 14.59
C TRP A 160 0.63 -6.36 13.93
N VAL A 161 1.81 -6.26 13.29
CA VAL A 161 2.50 -7.41 12.67
C VAL A 161 2.81 -8.49 13.69
N SER A 162 3.32 -8.12 14.86
CA SER A 162 3.62 -9.08 15.93
C SER A 162 2.39 -9.86 16.39
N ARG A 163 1.24 -9.18 16.52
CA ARG A 163 -0.04 -9.82 16.88
C ARG A 163 -0.53 -10.75 15.77
N GLU A 164 -0.46 -10.31 14.52
CA GLU A 164 -0.87 -11.13 13.37
C GLU A 164 0.11 -12.26 13.06
N ALA A 165 1.33 -12.22 13.59
CA ALA A 165 2.32 -13.28 13.48
C ALA A 165 2.35 -14.20 14.70
N SER A 166 1.30 -14.25 15.53
CA SER A 166 1.35 -14.96 16.83
C SER A 166 1.51 -16.48 16.71
N ASP A 167 0.93 -17.11 15.69
CA ASP A 167 1.06 -18.54 15.41
C ASP A 167 1.70 -18.81 14.04
N SER A 168 2.11 -20.06 13.82
CA SER A 168 2.83 -20.47 12.60
C SER A 168 2.03 -20.28 11.32
N ALA A 169 0.71 -20.53 11.34
CA ALA A 169 -0.13 -20.40 10.15
C ALA A 169 -0.32 -18.92 9.78
N ARG A 170 -0.63 -18.08 10.77
CA ARG A 170 -0.79 -16.64 10.55
C ARG A 170 0.52 -15.96 10.18
N PHE A 171 1.63 -16.39 10.77
CA PHE A 171 2.96 -15.91 10.40
C PHE A 171 3.30 -16.21 8.94
N ALA A 172 3.06 -17.45 8.48
CA ALA A 172 3.29 -17.82 7.08
C ALA A 172 2.37 -17.03 6.12
N ASP A 173 1.08 -16.89 6.45
CA ASP A 173 0.16 -16.08 5.64
C ASP A 173 0.59 -14.62 5.54
N LEU A 174 1.01 -14.04 6.67
CA LEU A 174 1.45 -12.65 6.71
C LEU A 174 2.70 -12.43 5.86
N LEU A 175 3.70 -13.31 5.97
CA LEU A 175 4.90 -13.26 5.13
C LEU A 175 4.54 -13.37 3.64
N ARG A 176 3.66 -14.30 3.27
CA ARG A 176 3.18 -14.44 1.88
C ARG A 176 2.57 -13.14 1.34
N ARG A 177 1.79 -12.42 2.16
CA ARG A 177 1.19 -11.12 1.79
C ARG A 177 2.21 -9.97 1.75
N MET A 178 3.34 -10.13 2.43
CA MET A 178 4.46 -9.20 2.46
C MET A 178 5.55 -9.50 1.42
N MET A 179 5.32 -10.45 0.51
CA MET A 179 6.25 -10.71 -0.58
C MET A 179 6.28 -9.52 -1.55
N SER A 180 7.50 -9.12 -1.90
CA SER A 180 7.78 -8.21 -3.00
C SER A 180 7.75 -8.97 -4.32
N LYS A 181 7.56 -8.21 -5.40
CA LYS A 181 7.56 -8.73 -6.77
C LYS A 181 8.66 -8.04 -7.57
N LYS A 182 9.49 -8.82 -8.25
CA LYS A 182 10.45 -8.35 -9.25
C LYS A 182 10.04 -8.88 -10.61
N SER A 183 9.94 -8.00 -11.59
CA SER A 183 9.58 -8.36 -12.97
C SER A 183 10.78 -8.16 -13.87
N MET A 184 11.19 -9.22 -14.56
CA MET A 184 12.30 -9.20 -15.50
C MET A 184 11.76 -9.42 -16.91
N SER A 185 12.02 -8.47 -17.80
CA SER A 185 11.65 -8.56 -19.21
C SER A 185 12.73 -9.34 -19.97
N TYR A 186 12.33 -10.42 -20.63
CA TYR A 186 13.15 -11.20 -21.55
C TYR A 186 12.60 -11.05 -22.97
N GLY A 187 13.40 -11.39 -23.99
CA GLY A 187 12.99 -11.31 -25.40
C GLY A 187 11.75 -12.13 -25.76
N ASN A 188 11.31 -13.06 -24.90
CA ASN A 188 10.14 -13.93 -25.08
C ASN A 188 9.04 -13.71 -24.02
N GLY A 189 9.11 -12.67 -23.21
CA GLY A 189 8.07 -12.33 -22.24
C GLY A 189 8.60 -11.80 -20.91
N THR A 190 7.70 -11.50 -19.99
CA THR A 190 8.04 -11.05 -18.63
C THR A 190 7.98 -12.23 -17.69
N LYS A 191 9.05 -12.46 -16.91
CA LYS A 191 9.05 -13.41 -15.79
C LYS A 191 8.93 -12.64 -14.49
N ASP A 192 8.00 -13.09 -13.65
CA ASP A 192 7.80 -12.56 -12.32
C ASP A 192 8.43 -13.47 -11.27
N ASP A 193 9.25 -12.89 -10.41
CA ASP A 193 9.74 -13.54 -9.21
C ASP A 193 9.19 -12.83 -7.97
N TYR A 194 8.86 -13.65 -6.97
CA TYR A 194 8.32 -13.21 -5.70
C TYR A 194 9.31 -13.57 -4.60
N TYR A 195 9.67 -12.58 -3.80
CA TYR A 195 10.70 -12.71 -2.78
C TYR A 195 10.32 -11.93 -1.52
N LEU A 196 10.84 -12.36 -0.39
CA LEU A 196 10.73 -11.62 0.87
C LEU A 196 11.91 -10.68 0.99
N ALA A 197 11.67 -9.38 0.84
CA ALA A 197 12.74 -8.40 0.96
C ALA A 197 13.26 -8.33 2.41
N ARG A 198 14.56 -8.50 2.61
CA ARG A 198 15.23 -8.42 3.91
C ARG A 198 14.95 -7.11 4.60
N GLN A 199 14.85 -6.01 3.85
CA GLN A 199 14.48 -4.71 4.40
C GLN A 199 13.06 -4.70 4.97
N THR A 200 12.09 -5.38 4.33
CA THR A 200 10.73 -5.54 4.85
C THR A 200 10.76 -6.31 6.17
N LEU A 201 11.53 -7.40 6.23
CA LEU A 201 11.67 -8.21 7.44
C LEU A 201 12.29 -7.39 8.59
N LYS A 202 13.35 -6.62 8.33
CA LYS A 202 13.95 -5.71 9.32
C LYS A 202 12.96 -4.67 9.82
N VAL A 203 12.22 -4.01 8.92
CA VAL A 203 11.29 -2.93 9.28
C VAL A 203 10.13 -3.41 10.15
N PHE A 204 9.54 -4.56 9.82
CA PHE A 204 8.30 -5.02 10.43
C PHE A 204 8.48 -6.13 11.48
N PHE A 205 9.51 -6.96 11.37
CA PHE A 205 9.81 -8.06 12.31
C PHE A 205 11.05 -7.79 13.18
N GLY A 206 11.79 -6.72 12.89
CA GLY A 206 12.96 -6.27 13.67
C GLY A 206 14.27 -6.99 13.32
N SER A 207 14.22 -8.24 12.87
CA SER A 207 15.40 -9.02 12.46
C SER A 207 15.03 -9.97 11.33
N VAL A 208 15.97 -10.17 10.40
CA VAL A 208 15.81 -11.18 9.36
C VAL A 208 16.08 -12.57 9.93
N GLU A 209 17.09 -12.64 10.79
CA GLU A 209 17.59 -13.86 11.42
C GLU A 209 16.51 -14.51 12.30
N SER A 210 15.72 -13.71 13.02
CA SER A 210 14.59 -14.22 13.82
C SER A 210 13.47 -14.81 12.94
N VAL A 211 13.23 -14.23 11.77
CA VAL A 211 12.27 -14.73 10.78
C VAL A 211 12.79 -16.03 10.16
N GLU A 212 14.05 -16.07 9.72
CA GLU A 212 14.71 -17.25 9.16
C GLU A 212 14.70 -18.42 10.16
N MET A 213 15.11 -18.17 11.41
CA MET A 213 15.10 -19.19 12.48
C MET A 213 13.70 -19.73 12.77
N ARG A 214 12.67 -18.87 12.75
CA ARG A 214 11.29 -19.31 12.96
C ARG A 214 10.77 -20.16 11.80
N LEU A 215 11.10 -19.79 10.56
CA LEU A 215 10.77 -20.60 9.37
C LEU A 215 11.50 -21.94 9.37
N ASP A 216 12.76 -21.96 9.83
CA ASP A 216 13.57 -23.16 9.99
C ASP A 216 12.97 -24.14 11.02
N ASP A 217 12.57 -23.64 12.20
CA ASP A 217 11.84 -24.43 13.19
C ASP A 217 10.55 -25.00 12.60
N MET A 218 9.77 -24.15 11.91
CA MET A 218 8.50 -24.55 11.31
C MET A 218 8.65 -25.71 10.31
N ARG A 219 9.65 -25.70 9.41
CA ARG A 219 9.79 -26.76 8.40
C ARG A 219 10.16 -28.13 8.99
N HIS A 220 10.64 -28.18 10.23
CA HIS A 220 11.04 -29.41 10.94
C HIS A 220 10.03 -29.85 12.01
N LYS A 221 9.04 -29.01 12.34
CA LYS A 221 8.10 -29.26 13.42
C LYS A 221 6.99 -30.23 13.02
N GLU A 222 7.08 -31.49 13.47
CA GLU A 222 6.13 -32.57 13.14
C GLU A 222 4.68 -32.29 13.52
N SER A 223 4.44 -31.42 14.53
CA SER A 223 3.08 -31.01 14.91
C SER A 223 2.39 -30.08 13.92
N LEU A 224 3.11 -29.55 12.92
CA LEU A 224 2.55 -28.74 11.85
C LEU A 224 2.18 -29.60 10.63
N SER A 225 1.15 -29.18 9.91
CA SER A 225 0.72 -29.84 8.67
C SER A 225 1.84 -29.81 7.61
N GLU A 226 1.82 -30.77 6.68
CA GLU A 226 2.82 -30.83 5.59
C GLU A 226 2.76 -29.57 4.72
N GLU A 227 1.56 -29.03 4.46
CA GLU A 227 1.38 -27.81 3.68
C GLU A 227 2.10 -26.62 4.32
N LEU A 228 1.98 -26.48 5.66
CA LEU A 228 2.62 -25.39 6.37
C LEU A 228 4.15 -25.56 6.44
N ARG A 229 4.64 -26.80 6.57
CA ARG A 229 6.08 -27.10 6.51
C ARG A 229 6.67 -26.80 5.13
N MET A 230 5.94 -27.14 4.06
CA MET A 230 6.31 -26.84 2.69
C MET A 230 6.29 -25.33 2.40
N GLU A 231 5.29 -24.61 2.89
CA GLU A 231 5.22 -23.16 2.78
C GLU A 231 6.39 -22.48 3.51
N ALA A 232 6.76 -22.97 4.70
CA ALA A 232 7.94 -22.46 5.42
C ALA A 232 9.23 -22.63 4.61
N ARG A 233 9.43 -23.78 3.95
CA ARG A 233 10.57 -24.00 3.03
C ARG A 233 10.55 -23.01 1.87
N ARG A 234 9.40 -22.82 1.24
CA ARG A 234 9.23 -21.89 0.10
C ARG A 234 9.57 -20.46 0.50
N LEU A 235 9.08 -20.00 1.66
CA LEU A 235 9.35 -18.67 2.19
C LEU A 235 10.83 -18.48 2.54
N LEU A 236 11.47 -19.47 3.17
CA LEU A 236 12.90 -19.42 3.48
C LEU A 236 13.75 -19.29 2.21
N SER A 237 13.50 -20.13 1.20
CA SER A 237 14.18 -20.02 -0.11
C SER A 237 13.87 -18.73 -0.86
N SER A 238 12.80 -18.03 -0.52
CA SER A 238 12.50 -16.71 -1.10
C SER A 238 13.32 -15.58 -0.48
N ILE A 239 13.79 -15.75 0.77
CA ILE A 239 14.70 -14.81 1.45
C ILE A 239 16.12 -15.00 0.93
N GLU A 240 16.57 -16.25 0.79
CA GLU A 240 17.92 -16.59 0.32
C GLU A 240 18.21 -16.07 -1.08
N ARG A 241 17.21 -16.12 -1.97
CA ARG A 241 17.33 -15.64 -3.36
C ARG A 241 17.55 -14.14 -3.47
N GLU A 242 17.05 -13.33 -2.53
CA GLU A 242 17.35 -11.90 -2.52
C GLU A 242 18.81 -11.62 -2.17
N SER A 243 19.45 -12.46 -1.35
CA SER A 243 20.83 -12.25 -0.89
C SER A 243 21.90 -12.54 -1.96
N GLN A 244 21.52 -13.16 -3.09
CA GLN A 244 22.45 -13.57 -4.16
C GLN A 244 22.53 -12.57 -5.32
N GLU A 245 21.74 -11.50 -5.29
CA GLU A 245 21.67 -10.45 -6.33
C GLU A 245 22.02 -9.07 -5.78
#